data_AF-A0A653Y915-F1
#
_entry.id   AF-A0A653Y915-F1
#
_cell.length_a   1.000
_cell.length_b   1.000
_cell.length_c   1.000
_cell.angle_alpha   90.00
_cell.angle_beta   90.00
_cell.angle_gamma   90.00
#
_symmetry.space_group_name_H-M   'P 1'
#
loop_
_entity.id
_entity.type
_entity.pdbx_description
1 polymer ?
#
loop_
_entity_poly.entity_id
_entity_poly.type
_entity_poly.pdbx_seq_one_letter_code
_entity_poly.pdbx_strand_id
1 'polypeptide(L)'
;MDEKNNDLNVQCYCCGYFSLSERGQYEICDVCFWEDDGCFDLEKISHPNHMTLEKGRKNFLEFGACEERFIKDVVKNPESNYRKAILKV
;
A
#
# COMPACT_ATOMS: atom_id res chain seq x y z
N MET A 1 24.56 5.46 4.17
CA MET A 1 23.57 5.60 3.09
C MET A 1 22.73 4.34 3.22
N ASP A 2 21.59 4.33 3.90
CA ASP A 2 20.50 5.30 3.74
C ASP A 2 19.88 5.70 5.08
N GLU A 3 19.82 7.01 5.28
CA GLU A 3 18.98 7.63 6.29
C GLU A 3 17.52 7.42 5.85
N LYS A 4 16.81 6.45 6.45
CA LYS A 4 15.35 6.45 6.42
C LYS A 4 14.85 7.62 7.26
N ASN A 5 14.98 8.84 6.72
CA ASN A 5 14.27 10.01 7.21
C ASN A 5 12.78 9.71 7.05
N ASN A 6 12.14 9.42 8.18
CA ASN A 6 10.81 8.84 8.28
C ASN A 6 9.71 9.90 8.05
N ASP A 7 9.77 10.58 6.91
CA ASP A 7 8.75 11.53 6.46
C ASP A 7 7.79 10.90 5.45
N LEU A 8 7.46 9.61 5.64
CA LEU A 8 6.46 8.92 4.83
C LEU A 8 5.09 9.57 5.06
N ASN A 9 4.70 10.39 4.09
CA ASN A 9 3.53 11.26 4.19
C ASN A 9 2.48 11.01 3.12
N VAL A 10 2.71 10.01 2.26
CA VAL A 10 1.75 9.61 1.24
C VAL A 10 1.04 8.33 1.68
N GLN A 11 -0.29 8.40 1.67
CA GLN A 11 -1.18 7.29 2.06
C GLN A 11 -1.23 6.24 0.96
N CYS A 12 -0.88 4.99 1.21
CA CYS A 12 -1.14 3.91 0.24
C CYS A 12 -2.65 3.77 0.00
N TYR A 13 -3.09 3.86 -1.25
CA TYR A 13 -4.51 3.75 -1.59
C TYR A 13 -5.10 2.36 -1.36
N CYS A 14 -4.25 1.32 -1.23
CA CYS A 14 -4.67 -0.04 -0.96
C CYS A 14 -4.94 -0.27 0.53
N CYS A 15 -4.00 0.06 1.43
CA CYS A 15 -4.12 -0.27 2.85
C CYS A 15 -4.46 0.91 3.78
N GLY A 16 -4.33 2.15 3.29
CA GLY A 16 -4.61 3.36 4.06
C GLY A 16 -3.51 3.80 5.03
N TYR A 17 -2.38 3.09 5.09
CA TYR A 17 -1.20 3.49 5.85
C TYR A 17 -0.36 4.51 5.09
N PHE A 18 0.30 5.40 5.80
CA PHE A 18 1.25 6.34 5.22
C PHE A 18 2.63 5.70 5.19
N SER A 19 2.90 5.01 4.09
CA SER A 19 4.07 4.14 3.90
C SER A 19 4.83 4.44 2.60
N LEU A 20 4.43 5.49 1.90
CA LEU A 20 5.01 5.94 0.64
C LEU A 20 5.64 7.33 0.84
N SER A 21 6.75 7.58 0.15
CA SER A 21 7.43 8.87 0.15
C SER A 21 6.76 9.84 -0.82
N GLU A 22 6.37 9.35 -2.00
CA GLU A 22 5.74 10.12 -3.07
C GLU A 22 4.64 9.32 -3.79
N ARG A 23 3.62 10.03 -4.33
CA ARG A 23 2.52 9.42 -5.09
C ARG A 23 2.96 9.11 -6.53
N GLY A 24 2.64 7.90 -7.00
CA GLY A 24 2.77 7.50 -8.40
C GLY A 24 4.20 7.26 -8.86
N GLN A 25 5.13 7.05 -7.91
CA GLN A 25 6.54 6.76 -8.19
C GLN A 25 6.85 5.26 -8.19
N TYR A 26 5.84 4.40 -8.31
CA TYR A 26 6.00 2.94 -8.35
C TYR A 26 6.68 2.37 -7.10
N GLU A 27 6.58 3.09 -5.98
CA GLU A 27 7.05 2.61 -4.69
C GLU A 27 6.17 1.44 -4.21
N ILE A 28 6.81 0.41 -3.66
CA ILE A 28 6.11 -0.72 -3.05
C ILE A 28 5.79 -0.36 -1.60
N CYS A 29 4.51 -0.45 -1.25
CA CYS A 29 4.06 -0.21 0.11
C CYS A 29 4.53 -1.34 1.04
N ASP A 30 5.43 -1.07 1.97
CA ASP A 30 5.93 -2.03 2.98
C ASP A 30 4.80 -2.70 3.81
N VAL A 31 3.61 -2.09 3.90
CA VAL A 31 2.49 -2.58 4.72
C VAL A 31 1.61 -3.60 3.99
N CYS A 32 1.44 -3.45 2.68
CA CYS A 32 0.52 -4.32 1.92
C CYS A 32 1.09 -4.83 0.61
N PHE A 33 2.30 -4.41 0.25
CA PHE A 33 2.99 -4.77 -0.99
C PHE A 33 2.34 -4.27 -2.30
N TRP A 34 1.40 -3.32 -2.22
CA TRP A 34 0.87 -2.63 -3.39
C TRP A 34 1.92 -1.69 -3.99
N GLU A 35 2.18 -1.81 -5.30
CA GLU A 35 3.05 -0.90 -6.06
C GLU A 35 2.25 0.33 -6.50
N ASP A 36 2.71 1.52 -6.11
CA ASP A 36 1.95 2.75 -6.30
C ASP A 36 2.07 3.33 -7.73
N ASP A 37 1.11 2.98 -8.59
CA ASP A 37 0.95 3.58 -9.92
C ASP A 37 0.18 4.91 -9.92
N GLY A 38 -0.15 5.42 -8.73
CA GLY A 38 -0.84 6.69 -8.52
C GLY A 38 -2.34 6.67 -8.85
N CYS A 39 -2.87 5.53 -9.30
CA CYS A 39 -4.28 5.39 -9.63
C CYS A 39 -5.12 5.21 -8.35
N PHE A 40 -6.12 6.07 -8.15
CA PHE A 40 -7.09 5.95 -7.05
C PHE A 40 -8.43 5.35 -7.48
N ASP A 41 -8.63 5.13 -8.79
CA ASP A 41 -9.83 4.50 -9.33
C ASP A 41 -9.91 3.03 -8.85
N LEU A 42 -11.02 2.69 -8.22
CA LEU A 42 -11.25 1.39 -7.60
C LEU A 42 -11.40 0.27 -8.61
N GLU A 43 -11.92 0.56 -9.80
CA GLU A 43 -12.31 -0.43 -10.81
C GLU A 43 -11.31 -0.52 -11.96
N LYS A 44 -10.46 0.50 -12.11
CA LYS A 44 -9.36 0.46 -13.07
C LYS A 44 -8.32 -0.59 -12.67
N ILE A 45 -7.92 -1.42 -13.65
CA ILE A 45 -6.81 -2.36 -13.48
C ILE A 45 -5.51 -1.57 -13.36
N SER A 46 -4.81 -1.77 -12.25
CA SER A 46 -3.44 -1.32 -12.06
C SER A 46 -2.52 -2.17 -12.92
N HIS A 47 -1.65 -1.52 -13.71
CA HIS A 47 -0.72 -2.23 -14.56
C HIS A 47 0.33 -3.05 -13.77
N PRO A 48 1.06 -2.47 -12.79
CA PRO A 48 2.06 -3.24 -12.03
C PRO A 48 1.43 -4.31 -11.11
N ASN A 49 0.26 -4.04 -10.54
CA ASN A 49 -0.39 -4.97 -9.61
C ASN A 49 -1.27 -6.03 -10.32
N HIS A 50 -1.54 -5.86 -11.61
CA HIS A 50 -2.40 -6.76 -12.42
C HIS A 50 -3.79 -7.04 -11.83
N MET A 51 -4.32 -6.11 -11.02
CA MET A 51 -5.66 -6.18 -10.44
C MET A 51 -6.22 -4.79 -10.16
N THR A 52 -7.49 -4.74 -9.79
CA THR A 52 -8.13 -3.48 -9.38
C THR A 52 -7.71 -3.10 -7.97
N LEU A 53 -7.70 -1.79 -7.68
CA LEU A 53 -7.45 -1.28 -6.34
C LEU A 53 -8.50 -1.79 -5.34
N GLU A 54 -9.76 -1.98 -5.78
CA GLU A 54 -10.80 -2.60 -4.96
C GLU A 54 -10.42 -4.03 -4.52
N LYS A 55 -9.89 -4.84 -5.43
CA LYS A 55 -9.44 -6.21 -5.12
C LYS A 55 -8.25 -6.19 -4.15
N GLY A 56 -7.27 -5.32 -4.37
CA GLY A 56 -6.15 -5.13 -3.44
C GLY A 56 -6.61 -4.73 -2.03
N ARG A 57 -7.58 -3.80 -1.92
CA ARG A 57 -8.20 -3.42 -0.63
C ARG A 57 -8.86 -4.61 0.07
N LYS A 58 -9.67 -5.39 -0.66
CA LYS A 58 -10.34 -6.59 -0.12
C LYS A 58 -9.34 -7.61 0.40
N ASN A 59 -8.30 -7.89 -0.40
CA ASN A 59 -7.20 -8.77 -0.05
C ASN A 59 -6.47 -8.32 1.23
N PHE A 60 -6.18 -7.02 1.34
CA PHE A 60 -5.53 -6.47 2.53
C PHE A 60 -6.39 -6.63 3.79
N LEU A 61 -7.71 -6.45 3.68
CA LEU A 61 -8.64 -6.69 4.79
C LEU A 61 -8.73 -8.17 5.18
N GLU A 62 -8.57 -9.08 4.22
CA GLU A 62 -8.71 -10.53 4.43
C GLU A 62 -7.44 -11.16 5.02
N PHE A 63 -6.25 -10.82 4.51
CA PHE A 63 -4.99 -11.48 4.90
C PHE A 63 -3.80 -10.53 5.11
N GLY A 64 -4.00 -9.20 5.09
CA GLY A 64 -2.96 -8.22 5.44
C GLY A 64 -1.96 -7.89 4.34
N ALA A 65 -2.17 -8.36 3.11
CA ALA A 65 -1.37 -7.99 1.93
C ALA A 65 -2.29 -7.74 0.71
N CYS A 66 -1.78 -7.13 -0.36
CA CYS A 66 -2.54 -6.93 -1.58
C CYS A 66 -2.72 -8.23 -2.38
N GLU A 67 -1.87 -9.24 -2.16
CA GLU A 67 -1.95 -10.60 -2.69
C GLU A 67 -1.42 -11.62 -1.69
N GLU A 68 -1.97 -12.85 -1.69
CA GLU A 68 -1.59 -13.89 -0.72
C GLU A 68 -0.09 -14.22 -0.75
N ARG A 69 0.53 -14.16 -1.93
CA ARG A 69 1.95 -14.46 -2.10
C ARG A 69 2.87 -13.53 -1.29
N PHE A 70 2.41 -12.31 -0.96
CA PHE A 70 3.20 -11.28 -0.28
C PHE A 70 3.02 -11.23 1.24
N ILE A 71 2.24 -12.14 1.83
CA ILE A 71 2.01 -12.19 3.29
C ILE A 71 3.34 -12.26 4.07
N LYS A 72 4.38 -12.85 3.49
CA LYS A 72 5.70 -12.99 4.13
C LYS A 72 6.60 -11.77 3.96
N ASP A 73 6.26 -10.87 3.03
CA ASP A 73 7.08 -9.73 2.63
C ASP A 73 6.61 -8.40 3.25
N VAL A 74 5.39 -8.38 3.81
CA VAL A 74 4.86 -7.21 4.52
C VAL A 74 5.44 -7.04 5.92
N VAL A 75 5.50 -5.80 6.39
CA VAL A 75 5.88 -5.52 7.78
C VAL A 75 4.88 -6.12 8.77
N LYS A 76 5.41 -6.67 9.86
CA LYS A 76 4.58 -7.10 10.99
C LYS A 76 4.22 -5.89 11.85
N ASN A 77 2.98 -5.86 12.34
CA ASN A 77 2.47 -4.81 13.24
C ASN A 77 2.67 -3.39 12.67
N PRO A 78 2.14 -3.09 11.46
CA PRO A 78 2.35 -1.80 10.79
C PRO A 78 1.93 -0.60 11.63
N GLU A 79 0.96 -0.74 12.53
CA GLU A 79 0.52 0.30 13.47
C GLU A 79 1.60 0.78 14.45
N SER A 80 2.66 -0.01 14.65
CA SER A 80 3.81 0.39 15.47
C SER A 80 4.74 1.39 14.77
N ASN A 81 4.73 1.39 13.43
CA ASN A 81 5.69 2.15 12.60
C ASN A 81 5.02 3.17 11.68
N TYR A 82 3.75 2.95 11.32
CA TYR A 82 3.03 3.70 10.30
C TYR A 82 1.73 4.27 10.85
N ARG A 83 1.51 5.57 10.60
CA ARG A 83 0.19 6.18 10.79
C ARG A 83 -0.78 5.64 9.74
N LYS A 84 -2.07 5.54 10.09
CA LYS A 84 -3.14 5.11 9.19
C LYS A 84 -4.24 6.16 9.16
N ALA A 85 -4.82 6.42 7.98
CA ALA A 85 -6.07 7.14 7.86
C ALA A 85 -7.14 6.27 7.20
N ILE A 86 -8.39 6.65 7.43
CA ILE A 86 -9.53 6.07 6.73
C ILE A 86 -9.36 6.39 5.24
N LEU A 87 -9.50 5.37 4.38
CA LEU A 87 -9.57 5.57 2.94
C LEU A 87 -10.90 6.27 2.63
N LYS A 88 -10.84 7.48 2.07
CA LYS A 88 -12.05 8.15 1.58
C LYS A 88 -12.54 7.37 0.36
N VAL A 89 -13.77 6.90 0.44
CA VAL A 89 -14.49 6.24 -0.66
C VAL A 89 -15.02 7.32 -1.59
#